data_AF-A0A0R3R203-F1
#
_entry.id   AF-A0A0R3R203-F1
#
_cell.length_a   1.000
_cell.length_b   1.000
_cell.length_c   1.000
_cell.angle_alpha   90.00
_cell.angle_beta   90.00
_cell.angle_gamma   90.00
#
_symmetry.space_group_name_H-M   'P 1'
#
loop_
_entity.id
_entity.type
_entity.pdbx_description
1 polymer ?
#
loop_
_entity_poly.entity_id
_entity_poly.type
_entity_poly.pdbx_seq_one_letter_code
_entity_poly.pdbx_strand_id
1 'polypeptide(L)'
;MFGCYGTGNGNGNKLNLRTEILEGLLASMGEGKNAKVNLLKQTIMRNKTDMAGDAFRSLDLMRQVFQSEMTDEFRQIIERHLRTTFSPALENLQRNGLEVTEDDIKCLCRSILEAAKKPFLCEKHMEGFSERGLESPK
;
A
#
# COMPACT_ATOMS: atom_id res chain seq x y z
N MET A 1 -16.74 -1.18 -15.30
CA MET A 1 -15.70 -0.74 -16.26
C MET A 1 -14.52 -0.20 -15.47
N PHE A 2 -13.50 -1.04 -15.22
CA PHE A 2 -12.26 -0.59 -14.57
C PHE A 2 -11.33 -0.09 -15.67
N GLY A 3 -11.14 1.24 -15.72
CA GLY A 3 -10.24 1.87 -16.68
C GLY A 3 -8.81 1.38 -16.47
N CYS A 4 -8.20 0.85 -17.52
CA CYS A 4 -6.78 0.60 -17.61
C CYS A 4 -6.06 1.97 -17.60
N TYR A 5 -5.71 2.47 -16.42
CA TYR A 5 -4.79 3.59 -16.29
C TYR A 5 -3.38 3.01 -16.38
N GLY A 6 -2.94 2.75 -17.61
CA GLY A 6 -1.56 2.46 -17.90
C GLY A 6 -0.68 3.51 -17.23
N THR A 7 0.39 3.04 -16.58
CA THR A 7 1.41 3.85 -15.92
C THR A 7 2.20 4.65 -16.96
N GLY A 8 1.57 5.67 -17.54
CA GLY A 8 2.23 6.58 -18.45
C GLY A 8 3.27 7.38 -17.69
N ASN A 9 4.56 7.08 -17.89
CA ASN A 9 5.78 7.85 -17.60
C ASN A 9 5.95 8.58 -16.24
N GLY A 10 4.95 8.54 -15.35
CA GLY A 10 4.87 9.32 -14.12
C GLY A 10 5.50 8.61 -12.92
N ASN A 11 5.69 7.29 -13.01
CA ASN A 11 6.33 6.50 -11.95
C ASN A 11 7.80 6.92 -11.75
N GLY A 12 8.50 7.27 -12.84
CA GLY A 12 9.86 7.80 -12.78
C GLY A 12 9.94 9.26 -12.29
N ASN A 13 8.86 10.04 -12.34
CA ASN A 13 8.91 11.46 -11.99
C ASN A 13 8.74 11.70 -10.48
N LYS A 14 7.98 10.84 -9.79
CA LYS A 14 7.72 10.96 -8.34
C LYS A 14 8.87 10.46 -7.47
N LEU A 15 9.58 9.42 -7.90
CA LEU A 15 10.66 8.81 -7.10
C LEU A 15 12.04 9.45 -7.32
N ASN A 16 12.23 10.23 -8.39
CA ASN A 16 13.53 10.79 -8.76
C ASN A 16 13.69 12.29 -8.43
N LEU A 17 12.86 12.86 -7.54
CA LEU A 17 12.86 14.29 -7.19
C LEU A 17 12.78 15.22 -8.42
N ARG A 18 12.26 14.72 -9.54
CA ARG A 18 12.38 15.39 -10.84
C ARG A 18 11.72 16.76 -10.84
N THR A 19 10.55 16.87 -10.22
CA THR A 19 9.84 18.16 -10.10
C THR A 19 10.64 19.15 -9.26
N GLU A 20 11.23 18.71 -8.15
CA GLU A 20 12.08 19.54 -7.28
C GLU A 20 13.34 20.03 -8.01
N ILE A 21 13.99 19.15 -8.78
CA ILE A 21 15.14 19.52 -9.62
C ILE A 21 14.74 20.56 -10.68
N LEU A 22 13.61 20.34 -11.37
CA LEU A 22 13.14 21.27 -12.40
C LEU A 22 12.74 22.63 -11.83
N GLU A 23 12.13 22.65 -10.63
CA GLU A 23 11.79 23.88 -9.90
C GLU A 23 13.03 24.63 -9.42
N GLY A 24 14.04 23.91 -8.91
CA GLY A 24 15.32 24.49 -8.53
C GLY A 24 16.07 25.12 -9.71
N LEU A 25 16.05 24.45 -10.87
CA LEU A 25 16.59 25.02 -12.11
C LEU A 25 15.84 26.28 -12.53
N LEU A 26 14.51 26.28 -12.46
CA LEU A 26 13.70 27.46 -12.79
C LEU A 26 14.02 28.64 -11.85
N ALA A 27 14.16 28.37 -10.55
CA ALA A 27 14.52 29.38 -9.55
C ALA A 27 15.91 29.98 -9.81
N SER A 28 16.88 29.17 -10.23
CA SER A 28 18.24 29.64 -10.56
C SER A 28 18.33 30.49 -11.83
N MET A 29 17.36 30.38 -12.76
CA MET A 29 17.38 31.08 -14.05
C MET A 29 16.89 32.54 -13.97
N GLY A 30 16.36 32.96 -12.82
CA GLY A 30 15.83 34.32 -12.59
C GLY A 30 14.53 34.63 -13.35
N GLU A 31 13.89 35.75 -13.01
CA GLU A 31 12.66 36.19 -13.68
C GLU A 31 12.97 36.85 -15.03
N GLY A 32 12.90 36.04 -16.10
CA GLY A 32 13.11 36.53 -17.47
C GLY A 32 12.17 35.88 -18.47
N LYS A 33 11.66 36.68 -19.43
CA LYS A 33 10.89 36.19 -20.57
C LYS A 33 11.84 35.62 -21.62
N ASN A 34 12.33 34.41 -21.39
CA ASN A 34 13.14 33.67 -22.38
C ASN A 34 12.47 32.35 -22.77
N ALA A 35 12.73 31.88 -24.00
CA ALA A 35 12.12 30.67 -24.54
C ALA A 35 12.41 29.41 -23.68
N LYS A 36 13.58 29.36 -23.03
CA LYS A 36 14.00 28.25 -22.16
C LYS A 36 13.18 28.20 -20.86
N VAL A 37 12.90 29.35 -20.25
CA VAL A 37 12.06 29.51 -19.05
C VAL A 37 10.63 29.10 -19.35
N ASN A 38 10.09 29.46 -20.52
CA ASN A 38 8.74 29.04 -20.92
C ASN A 38 8.65 27.53 -21.17
N LEU A 39 9.64 26.95 -21.86
CA LEU A 39 9.72 25.50 -22.08
C LEU A 39 9.85 24.74 -20.75
N LEU A 40 10.67 25.25 -19.82
CA LEU A 40 10.84 24.67 -18.48
C LEU A 40 9.55 24.76 -17.66
N LYS A 41 8.85 25.90 -17.68
CA LYS A 41 7.53 26.06 -17.06
C LYS A 41 6.50 25.07 -17.61
N GLN A 42 6.43 24.90 -18.93
CA GLN A 42 5.53 23.91 -19.54
C GLN A 42 5.90 22.47 -19.16
N THR A 43 7.20 22.17 -19.08
CA THR A 43 7.68 20.86 -18.65
C THR A 43 7.29 20.58 -17.20
N ILE A 44 7.52 21.54 -16.29
CA ILE A 44 7.10 21.43 -14.88
C ILE A 44 5.59 21.24 -14.78
N MET A 45 4.79 22.04 -15.50
CA MET A 45 3.33 21.90 -15.48
C MET A 45 2.90 20.50 -15.93
N ARG A 46 3.45 19.99 -17.04
CA ARG A 46 3.14 18.63 -17.51
C ARG A 46 3.51 17.55 -16.48
N ASN A 47 4.69 17.66 -15.86
CA ASN A 47 5.14 16.72 -14.84
C ASN A 47 4.28 16.80 -13.56
N LYS A 48 3.74 17.98 -13.24
CA LYS A 48 2.78 18.18 -12.13
C LYS A 48 1.38 17.67 -12.45
N THR A 49 0.90 17.82 -13.68
CA THR A 49 -0.40 17.29 -14.12
C THR A 49 -0.45 15.76 -14.03
N ASP A 50 0.70 15.11 -14.22
CA ASP A 50 0.84 13.65 -14.06
C ASP A 50 1.02 13.23 -12.58
N MET A 51 0.97 14.17 -11.61
CA MET A 51 0.96 13.84 -10.20
C MET A 51 -0.46 13.47 -9.76
N ALA A 52 -0.59 12.31 -9.10
CA ALA A 52 -1.82 11.97 -8.40
C ALA A 52 -2.29 13.13 -7.49
N GLY A 53 -3.50 13.62 -7.72
CA GLY A 53 -4.04 14.86 -7.12
C GLY A 53 -4.49 14.74 -5.66
N ASP A 54 -4.34 13.58 -5.03
CA ASP A 54 -4.64 13.37 -3.62
C ASP A 54 -3.62 12.43 -2.97
N ALA A 55 -3.54 12.47 -1.63
CA ALA A 55 -2.63 11.65 -0.85
C ALA A 55 -2.93 10.16 -1.03
N PHE A 56 -4.21 9.79 -1.10
CA PHE A 56 -4.67 8.42 -1.26
C PHE A 56 -4.07 7.76 -2.51
N ARG A 57 -4.18 8.41 -3.68
CA ARG A 57 -3.63 7.91 -4.94
C ARG A 57 -2.10 7.85 -4.90
N SER A 58 -1.45 8.79 -4.23
CA SER A 58 0.02 8.75 -4.10
C SER A 58 0.49 7.57 -3.23
N LEU A 59 -0.21 7.28 -2.14
CA LEU A 59 0.04 6.09 -1.30
C LEU A 59 -0.28 4.79 -2.05
N ASP A 60 -1.39 4.76 -2.80
CA ASP A 60 -1.77 3.57 -3.59
C ASP A 60 -0.74 3.26 -4.68
N LEU A 61 -0.16 4.27 -5.32
CA LEU A 61 0.94 4.07 -6.27
C LEU A 61 2.17 3.45 -5.59
N MET A 62 2.54 3.92 -4.40
CA MET A 62 3.64 3.32 -3.63
C MET A 62 3.32 1.88 -3.26
N ARG A 63 2.09 1.58 -2.81
CA ARG A 63 1.64 0.21 -2.55
C ARG A 63 1.82 -0.68 -3.78
N GLN A 64 1.41 -0.22 -4.97
CA GLN A 64 1.52 -0.99 -6.21
C GLN A 64 2.98 -1.31 -6.58
N VAL A 65 3.91 -0.36 -6.38
CA VAL A 65 5.34 -0.55 -6.68
C VAL A 65 5.95 -1.67 -5.83
N PHE A 66 5.65 -1.71 -4.53
CA PHE A 66 6.19 -2.70 -3.62
C PHE A 66 5.32 -3.96 -3.49
N GLN A 67 4.19 -4.04 -4.22
CA GLN A 67 3.22 -5.12 -4.08
C GLN A 67 3.83 -6.49 -4.39
N SER A 68 4.67 -6.61 -5.42
CA SER A 68 5.27 -7.89 -5.82
C SER A 68 6.20 -8.44 -4.74
N GLU A 69 7.08 -7.58 -4.21
CA GLU A 69 8.03 -7.93 -3.15
C GLU A 69 7.29 -8.36 -1.88
N MET A 70 6.33 -7.56 -1.41
CA MET A 70 5.49 -7.93 -0.25
C MET A 70 4.73 -9.24 -0.48
N THR A 71 4.19 -9.46 -1.68
CA THR A 71 3.45 -10.70 -2.01
C THR A 71 4.36 -11.92 -1.94
N ASP A 72 5.62 -11.79 -2.37
CA ASP A 72 6.59 -12.88 -2.31
C ASP A 72 7.00 -13.19 -0.87
N GLU A 73 7.20 -12.18 -0.03
CA GLU A 73 7.45 -12.36 1.40
C GLU A 73 6.27 -13.03 2.11
N PHE A 74 5.04 -12.56 1.86
CA PHE A 74 3.83 -13.18 2.42
C PHE A 74 3.71 -14.64 2.02
N ARG A 75 4.00 -14.98 0.75
CA ARG A 75 3.98 -16.36 0.29
C ARG A 75 4.99 -17.22 1.07
N GLN A 76 6.22 -16.76 1.21
CA GLN A 76 7.26 -17.49 1.95
C GLN A 76 6.90 -17.74 3.41
N ILE A 77 6.31 -16.74 4.08
CA ILE A 77 5.85 -16.85 5.47
C ILE A 77 4.72 -17.87 5.59
N ILE A 78 3.70 -17.77 4.74
CA ILE A 78 2.56 -18.69 4.77
C ILE A 78 3.02 -20.12 4.47
N GLU A 79 3.83 -20.34 3.45
CA GLU A 79 4.38 -21.65 3.11
C GLU A 79 5.21 -22.26 4.24
N ARG A 80 6.00 -21.44 4.95
CA ARG A 80 6.74 -21.88 6.13
C ARG A 80 5.78 -22.42 7.19
N HIS A 81 4.72 -21.68 7.51
CA HIS A 81 3.73 -22.12 8.50
C HIS A 81 2.92 -23.34 8.04
N LEU A 82 2.64 -23.47 6.74
CA LEU A 82 2.00 -24.68 6.20
C LEU A 82 2.87 -25.91 6.46
N ARG A 83 4.19 -25.82 6.20
CA ARG A 83 5.14 -26.92 6.41
C ARG A 83 5.41 -27.23 7.88
N THR A 84 5.32 -26.26 8.79
CA THR A 84 5.71 -26.46 10.19
C THR A 84 4.50 -26.51 11.13
N THR A 85 3.69 -25.47 11.16
CA THR A 85 2.57 -25.32 12.10
C THR A 85 1.37 -26.16 11.69
N PHE A 86 1.02 -26.18 10.40
CA PHE A 86 -0.18 -26.88 9.92
C PHE A 86 0.07 -28.34 9.53
N SER A 87 1.31 -28.74 9.21
CA SER A 87 1.62 -30.12 8.77
C SER A 87 1.02 -31.21 9.66
N PRO A 88 1.15 -31.16 11.01
CA PRO A 88 0.57 -32.21 11.86
C PRO A 88 -0.95 -32.30 11.77
N ALA A 89 -1.63 -31.15 11.62
CA ALA A 89 -3.08 -31.10 11.49
C ALA A 89 -3.55 -31.64 10.13
N LEU A 90 -2.85 -31.29 9.05
CA LEU A 90 -3.12 -31.79 7.70
C LEU A 90 -2.92 -33.31 7.62
N GLU A 91 -1.83 -33.82 8.19
CA GLU A 91 -1.59 -35.27 8.29
C GLU A 91 -2.69 -35.97 9.10
N ASN A 92 -3.15 -35.36 10.20
CA ASN A 92 -4.23 -35.93 11.00
C ASN A 92 -5.56 -36.00 10.20
N LEU A 93 -5.88 -34.99 9.39
CA LEU A 93 -7.05 -35.03 8.51
C LEU A 93 -6.96 -36.20 7.52
N GLN A 94 -5.80 -36.35 6.87
CA GLN A 94 -5.54 -37.46 5.94
C GLN A 94 -5.67 -38.83 6.62
N ARG A 95 -5.11 -39.00 7.83
CA ARG A 95 -5.25 -40.24 8.61
C ARG A 95 -6.70 -40.58 8.95
N ASN A 96 -7.56 -39.57 9.09
CA ASN A 96 -9.00 -39.74 9.32
C ASN A 96 -9.81 -39.89 8.02
N GLY A 97 -9.15 -40.08 6.86
CA GLY A 97 -9.81 -40.25 5.58
C GLY A 97 -10.38 -38.97 4.97
N LEU A 98 -10.02 -37.80 5.50
CA LEU A 98 -10.37 -36.51 4.93
C LEU A 98 -9.27 -36.09 3.94
N GLU A 99 -9.61 -36.07 2.66
CA GLU A 99 -8.74 -35.57 1.62
C GLU A 99 -8.65 -34.03 1.73
N VAL A 100 -7.42 -33.51 1.77
CA VAL A 100 -7.16 -32.07 1.71
C VAL A 100 -6.67 -31.74 0.32
N THR A 101 -7.49 -31.03 -0.45
CA THR A 101 -7.16 -30.63 -1.81
C THR A 101 -6.31 -29.37 -1.84
N GLU A 102 -5.67 -29.08 -2.97
CA GLU A 102 -4.98 -27.80 -3.15
C GLU A 102 -5.90 -26.59 -2.99
N ASP A 103 -7.18 -26.73 -3.35
CA ASP A 103 -8.14 -25.63 -3.24
C ASP A 103 -8.52 -25.34 -1.80
N ASP A 104 -8.53 -26.36 -0.92
CA ASP A 104 -8.67 -26.19 0.52
C ASP A 104 -7.48 -25.44 1.11
N ILE A 105 -6.25 -25.77 0.67
CA ILE A 105 -5.04 -25.04 1.07
C ILE A 105 -5.09 -23.58 0.59
N LYS A 106 -5.50 -23.32 -0.66
CA LYS A 106 -5.69 -21.95 -1.16
C LYS A 106 -6.76 -21.21 -0.35
N CYS A 107 -7.82 -21.89 0.06
CA CYS A 107 -8.88 -21.32 0.91
C CYS A 107 -8.34 -20.92 2.28
N LEU A 108 -7.56 -21.81 2.92
CA LEU A 108 -6.87 -21.54 4.18
C LEU A 108 -5.96 -20.31 4.05
N CYS A 109 -5.13 -20.23 3.00
CA CYS A 109 -4.24 -19.10 2.75
C CYS A 109 -5.00 -17.77 2.61
N ARG A 110 -6.13 -17.76 1.87
CA ARG A 110 -6.99 -16.56 1.76
C ARG A 110 -7.56 -16.17 3.12
N SER A 111 -8.03 -17.14 3.90
CA SER A 111 -8.57 -16.89 5.25
C SER A 111 -7.53 -16.29 6.20
N ILE A 112 -6.29 -16.79 6.15
CA ILE A 112 -5.15 -16.23 6.92
C ILE A 112 -4.94 -14.76 6.55
N LEU A 113 -4.89 -14.44 5.25
CA LEU A 113 -4.68 -13.07 4.77
C LEU A 113 -5.84 -12.12 5.12
N GLU A 114 -7.09 -12.60 5.08
CA GLU A 114 -8.25 -11.82 5.54
C GLU A 114 -8.17 -11.55 7.05
N ALA A 115 -7.85 -12.55 7.86
CA ALA A 115 -7.69 -12.37 9.31
C ALA A 115 -6.54 -11.41 9.65
N ALA A 116 -5.46 -11.43 8.86
CA ALA A 116 -4.31 -10.54 9.02
C ALA A 116 -4.62 -9.06 8.76
N LYS A 117 -5.79 -8.73 8.18
CA LYS A 117 -6.23 -7.33 8.05
C LYS A 117 -6.69 -6.73 9.37
N LYS A 118 -7.12 -7.56 10.34
CA LYS A 118 -7.74 -7.09 11.60
C LYS A 118 -6.95 -6.00 12.32
N PRO A 119 -5.61 -6.09 12.51
CA PRO A 119 -4.83 -5.05 13.19
C PRO A 119 -4.81 -3.70 12.48
N PHE A 120 -5.17 -3.65 11.20
CA PHE A 120 -5.20 -2.43 10.38
C PHE A 120 -6.62 -1.86 10.23
N LEU A 121 -7.62 -2.54 10.78
CA LEU A 121 -8.97 -2.00 10.89
C LEU A 121 -8.99 -1.06 12.10
N CYS A 122 -9.45 0.17 11.91
CA CYS A 122 -9.59 1.15 12.97
C CYS A 122 -10.57 0.65 14.04
N GLU A 123 -10.05 0.07 15.12
CA GLU A 123 -10.78 -0.01 16.38
C GLU A 123 -10.87 1.42 16.90
N LYS A 124 -11.99 2.09 16.63
CA LYS A 124 -12.36 3.30 17.37
C LYS A 124 -12.24 2.97 18.85
N HIS A 125 -11.21 3.52 19.48
CA HIS A 125 -11.08 3.84 20.90
C HIS A 125 -12.41 3.72 21.67
N MET A 126 -12.73 2.52 22.14
CA MET A 126 -13.88 2.23 23.01
C MET A 126 -13.41 1.54 24.29
N GLU A 127 -12.23 1.91 24.78
CA GLU A 127 -11.83 1.68 26.17
C GLU A 127 -11.31 3.00 26.71
N GLY A 128 -12.12 3.68 27.52
CA GLY A 128 -11.72 4.93 28.15
C GLY A 128 -12.82 5.95 28.35
N PHE A 129 -14.00 5.55 28.83
CA PHE A 129 -14.88 6.43 29.60
C PHE A 129 -15.84 5.57 30.45
N SER A 130 -15.27 4.86 31.42
CA SER A 130 -15.98 4.57 32.67
C SER A 130 -15.01 4.90 33.78
N GLU A 131 -15.53 5.56 34.83
CA GLU A 131 -14.80 6.16 35.96
C GLU A 131 -14.24 7.58 35.72
N ARG A 132 -15.15 8.56 35.73
CA ARG A 132 -14.90 9.75 36.55
C ARG A 132 -15.88 9.73 37.71
N GLY A 133 -15.32 9.50 38.88
CA GLY A 133 -16.00 9.46 40.17
C GLY A 133 -16.60 10.81 40.57
N LEU A 134 -17.44 10.69 41.59
CA LEU A 134 -18.13 11.72 42.33
C LEU A 134 -17.28 12.97 42.58
N GLU A 135 -17.85 14.14 42.30
CA GLU A 135 -17.80 15.29 43.23
C GLU A 135 -19.11 16.10 43.07
N SER A 136 -19.88 16.19 44.16
CA SER A 136 -20.99 17.15 44.31
C SER A 136 -20.51 18.27 45.24
N PRO A 137 -20.66 19.56 44.89
CA PRO A 137 -20.50 20.63 45.86
C PRO A 137 -21.82 20.90 46.59
N LYS A 138 -21.67 21.23 47.88
CA LYS A 138 -22.71 21.73 48.80
C LYS A 138 -23.34 23.03 48.33
#